data_AF-A0A2S3QCW7-F1
#
_entry.id   AF-A0A2S3QCW7-F1
#
_cell.length_a   1.000
_cell.length_b   1.000
_cell.length_c   1.000
_cell.angle_alpha   90.00
_cell.angle_beta   90.00
_cell.angle_gamma   90.00
#
_symmetry.space_group_name_H-M   'P 1'
#
loop_
_entity.id
_entity.type
_entity.pdbx_description
1 polymer ?
#
loop_
_entity_poly.entity_id
_entity_poly.type
_entity_poly.pdbx_seq_one_letter_code
_entity_poly.pdbx_strand_id
1 'polypeptide(L)'
;MQGDYALGDMQMGETPELFNEIASHYDRWSNLLSGEGIRAWHHFAVDQMRLGPGLNILDVGCGTGTATRLMAKAAGPTSRVVGLDPAEAMLGVARKIVPDPESAPVEWVLGAAEHLPFADQTFDRVTAQFSLRNMSDWLEGLKEMVRVLKVGGRLTILEMVQPVTSLGALARKGLDAITANLSNDALVPYQWLGVSLQHAPTADELSSEAAHLGIATIARHYWLGDLVAVVSGVRASDKVSSHQATQKGPVVWAIDGSVTALKGAAWINRFVASGTRVHLITIIPPKVRAEEVAETDRLFWSRQHRRAQALLDEHRFRCESSVLEGEPGPTMVRFLEDVHASMVVMGKKTRTPSADLWMGSVARYVFMHAPVPTLFVPTAVSME
;
A
#
# COMPACT_ATOMS: atom_id res chain seq x y z
N MET A 1 9.12 -18.05 -30.64
CA MET A 1 9.64 -18.53 -29.36
C MET A 1 8.57 -18.22 -28.33
N GLN A 2 7.89 -19.25 -27.83
CA GLN A 2 6.91 -19.17 -26.76
C GLN A 2 7.68 -19.12 -25.44
N GLY A 3 7.51 -18.05 -24.67
CA GLY A 3 7.97 -17.99 -23.28
C GLY A 3 6.81 -18.36 -22.38
N ASP A 4 6.90 -19.52 -21.74
CA ASP A 4 6.03 -19.89 -20.62
C ASP A 4 6.38 -18.98 -19.42
N TYR A 5 5.67 -17.88 -19.26
CA TYR A 5 5.71 -17.10 -18.03
C TYR A 5 4.75 -17.74 -17.02
N ALA A 6 5.27 -18.65 -16.21
CA ALA A 6 4.56 -19.14 -15.04
C ALA A 6 4.42 -17.97 -14.04
N LEU A 7 3.19 -17.52 -13.81
CA LEU A 7 2.82 -16.45 -12.85
C LEU A 7 3.34 -16.66 -11.41
N GLY A 8 3.89 -17.84 -11.10
CA GLY A 8 4.45 -18.19 -9.79
C GLY A 8 5.86 -17.66 -9.52
N ASP A 9 6.61 -17.25 -10.55
CA ASP A 9 8.03 -16.89 -10.42
C ASP A 9 8.30 -15.37 -10.34
N MET A 10 7.27 -14.53 -10.54
CA MET A 10 7.46 -13.08 -10.58
C MET A 10 7.76 -12.51 -9.19
N GLN A 11 9.03 -12.20 -8.91
CA GLN A 11 9.45 -11.54 -7.67
C GLN A 11 9.11 -10.04 -7.71
N MET A 12 8.86 -9.43 -6.55
CA MET A 12 8.59 -7.98 -6.38
C MET A 12 9.68 -7.03 -6.95
N GLY A 13 10.77 -7.56 -7.49
CA GLY A 13 11.83 -6.82 -8.19
C GLY A 13 11.65 -6.70 -9.72
N GLU A 14 10.55 -7.18 -10.30
CA GLU A 14 10.33 -7.24 -11.77
C GLU A 14 9.33 -6.20 -12.31
N THR A 15 8.90 -5.25 -11.48
CA THR A 15 7.81 -4.33 -11.86
C THR A 15 8.24 -3.33 -12.94
N PRO A 16 9.40 -2.65 -12.84
CA PRO A 16 9.88 -1.79 -13.92
C PRO A 16 10.13 -2.56 -15.23
N GLU A 17 10.66 -3.77 -15.16
CA GLU A 17 10.94 -4.65 -16.30
C GLU A 17 9.64 -5.02 -17.03
N LEU A 18 8.63 -5.48 -16.28
CA LEU A 18 7.29 -5.75 -16.80
C LEU A 18 6.72 -4.53 -17.55
N PHE A 19 6.77 -3.35 -16.92
CA PHE A 19 6.24 -2.14 -17.53
C PHE A 19 7.07 -1.67 -18.73
N ASN A 20 8.37 -1.95 -18.76
CA ASN A 20 9.21 -1.65 -19.91
C ASN A 20 8.81 -2.46 -21.15
N GLU A 21 8.48 -3.75 -20.98
CA GLU A 21 8.10 -4.63 -22.10
C GLU A 21 6.79 -4.23 -22.77
N ILE A 22 5.85 -3.71 -21.98
CA ILE A 22 4.46 -3.49 -22.39
C ILE A 22 4.12 -2.01 -22.66
N ALA A 23 5.07 -1.09 -22.44
CA ALA A 23 4.88 0.36 -22.55
C ALA A 23 4.19 0.80 -23.86
N SER A 24 4.54 0.17 -24.99
CA SER A 24 4.01 0.51 -26.31
C SER A 24 2.52 0.18 -26.52
N HIS A 25 1.94 -0.69 -25.70
CA HIS A 25 0.55 -1.13 -25.81
C HIS A 25 -0.28 -0.88 -24.55
N TYR A 26 0.34 -0.42 -23.46
CA TYR A 26 -0.28 -0.21 -22.16
C TYR A 26 -1.58 0.60 -22.22
N ASP A 27 -1.55 1.81 -22.78
CA ASP A 27 -2.72 2.69 -22.82
C ASP A 27 -3.88 2.09 -23.61
N ARG A 28 -3.59 1.36 -24.70
CA ARG A 28 -4.63 0.72 -25.52
C ARG A 28 -5.41 -0.29 -24.70
N TRP A 29 -4.70 -1.18 -24.02
CA TRP A 29 -5.32 -2.24 -23.23
C TRP A 29 -5.98 -1.69 -21.97
N SER A 30 -5.40 -0.66 -21.35
CA SER A 30 -5.96 -0.05 -20.13
C SER A 30 -7.28 0.63 -20.42
N ASN A 31 -7.39 1.33 -21.56
CA ASN A 31 -8.65 1.93 -22.00
C ASN A 31 -9.70 0.87 -22.35
N LEU A 32 -9.31 -0.17 -23.10
CA LEU A 32 -10.24 -1.22 -23.52
C LEU A 32 -10.80 -2.00 -22.32
N LEU A 33 -9.94 -2.47 -21.42
CA LEU A 33 -10.33 -3.31 -20.29
C LEU A 33 -11.09 -2.55 -19.21
N SER A 34 -10.90 -1.23 -19.12
CA SER A 34 -11.68 -0.38 -18.21
C SER A 34 -13.00 0.12 -18.83
N GLY A 35 -13.28 -0.19 -20.11
CA GLY A 35 -14.44 0.35 -20.81
C GLY A 35 -14.47 1.89 -20.80
N GLU A 36 -13.31 2.53 -21.04
CA GLU A 36 -13.08 3.98 -20.93
C GLU A 36 -13.14 4.56 -19.49
N GLY A 37 -13.46 3.75 -18.47
CA GLY A 37 -13.54 4.18 -17.08
C GLY A 37 -12.24 4.81 -16.57
N ILE A 38 -11.08 4.31 -17.01
CA ILE A 38 -9.77 4.83 -16.60
C ILE A 38 -9.59 6.31 -16.97
N ARG A 39 -10.13 6.74 -18.11
CA ARG A 39 -10.07 8.14 -18.53
C ARG A 39 -10.91 9.03 -17.62
N ALA A 40 -12.14 8.60 -17.33
CA ALA A 40 -13.02 9.32 -16.43
C ALA A 40 -12.41 9.46 -15.03
N TRP A 41 -11.77 8.41 -14.52
CA TRP A 41 -11.10 8.44 -13.22
C TRP A 41 -9.88 9.37 -13.21
N HIS A 42 -9.04 9.35 -14.25
CA HIS A 42 -7.93 10.29 -14.38
C HIS A 42 -8.43 11.74 -14.40
N HIS A 43 -9.45 12.05 -15.21
CA HIS A 43 -10.05 13.39 -15.23
C HIS A 43 -10.57 13.80 -13.86
N PHE A 44 -11.34 12.93 -13.19
CA PHE A 44 -11.84 13.22 -11.86
C PHE A 44 -10.71 13.47 -10.85
N ALA A 45 -9.65 12.66 -10.87
CA ALA A 45 -8.50 12.83 -9.99
C ALA A 45 -7.81 14.18 -10.23
N VAL A 46 -7.61 14.57 -11.50
CA VAL A 46 -7.07 15.89 -11.87
C VAL A 46 -7.96 17.03 -11.38
N ASP A 47 -9.28 16.90 -11.47
CA ASP A 47 -10.21 17.90 -10.93
C ASP A 47 -10.07 18.03 -9.40
N GLN A 48 -9.90 16.91 -8.69
CA GLN A 48 -9.67 16.93 -7.24
C GLN A 48 -8.35 17.61 -6.86
N MET A 49 -7.35 17.65 -7.76
CA MET A 49 -6.10 18.37 -7.52
C MET A 49 -6.31 19.89 -7.47
N ARG A 50 -7.42 20.45 -7.96
CA ARG A 50 -7.67 21.91 -7.98
C ARG A 50 -6.48 22.67 -8.55
N LEU A 51 -6.14 22.33 -9.79
CA LEU A 51 -5.04 22.95 -10.53
C LEU A 51 -5.39 24.38 -10.92
N GLY A 52 -4.37 25.20 -11.03
CA GLY A 52 -4.42 26.58 -11.48
C GLY A 52 -3.05 27.01 -11.99
N PRO A 53 -2.93 28.23 -12.54
CA PRO A 53 -1.67 28.72 -13.09
C PRO A 53 -0.60 28.92 -12.02
N GLY A 54 0.65 28.63 -12.37
CA GLY A 54 1.82 28.91 -11.52
C GLY A 54 2.10 27.86 -10.45
N LEU A 55 1.54 26.65 -10.56
CA LEU A 55 1.77 25.57 -9.60
C LEU A 55 2.95 24.69 -9.98
N ASN A 56 3.67 24.19 -8.98
CA ASN A 56 4.59 23.06 -9.12
C ASN A 56 3.83 21.75 -8.85
N ILE A 57 3.79 20.86 -9.84
CA ILE A 57 3.00 19.63 -9.82
C ILE A 57 3.93 18.43 -10.03
N LEU A 58 3.78 17.40 -9.21
CA LEU A 58 4.47 16.12 -9.35
C LEU A 58 3.47 14.98 -9.58
N ASP A 59 3.74 14.17 -10.60
CA ASP A 59 3.06 12.91 -10.92
C ASP A 59 4.02 11.73 -10.67
N VAL A 60 3.72 10.92 -9.66
CA VAL A 60 4.56 9.81 -9.20
C VAL A 60 4.07 8.48 -9.78
N GLY A 61 4.94 7.79 -10.51
CA GLY A 61 4.58 6.66 -11.35
C GLY A 61 3.75 7.10 -12.54
N CYS A 62 4.25 8.08 -13.30
CA CYS A 62 3.50 8.76 -14.36
C CYS A 62 3.24 7.89 -15.60
N GLY A 63 3.91 6.73 -15.73
CA GLY A 63 3.81 5.82 -16.86
C GLY A 63 4.05 6.51 -18.19
N THR A 64 3.17 6.26 -19.17
CA THR A 64 3.20 6.89 -20.50
C THR A 64 2.79 8.37 -20.48
N GLY A 65 2.50 8.95 -19.31
CA GLY A 65 2.25 10.37 -19.11
C GLY A 65 0.82 10.83 -19.39
N THR A 66 -0.15 9.92 -19.46
CA THR A 66 -1.56 10.25 -19.79
C THR A 66 -2.17 11.22 -18.78
N ALA A 67 -2.10 10.91 -17.49
CA ALA A 67 -2.56 11.82 -16.43
C ALA A 67 -1.70 13.10 -16.37
N THR A 68 -0.39 12.97 -16.54
CA THR A 68 0.55 14.11 -16.53
C THR A 68 0.20 15.17 -17.56
N ARG A 69 -0.18 14.76 -18.78
CA ARG A 69 -0.61 15.68 -19.83
C ARG A 69 -1.95 16.35 -19.53
N LEU A 70 -2.88 15.63 -18.89
CA LEU A 70 -4.14 16.24 -18.42
C LEU A 70 -3.85 17.33 -17.37
N MET A 71 -2.94 17.07 -16.45
CA MET A 71 -2.50 18.05 -15.46
C MET A 71 -1.81 19.25 -16.11
N ALA A 72 -0.91 19.01 -17.07
CA ALA A 72 -0.21 20.07 -17.78
C ALA A 72 -1.18 21.01 -18.51
N LYS A 73 -2.20 20.45 -19.17
CA LYS A 73 -3.24 21.24 -19.81
C LYS A 73 -4.07 22.04 -18.81
N ALA A 74 -4.51 21.41 -17.72
CA ALA A 74 -5.33 22.06 -16.71
C ALA A 74 -4.57 23.15 -15.91
N ALA A 75 -3.26 23.01 -15.74
CA ALA A 75 -2.42 23.95 -14.99
C ALA A 75 -1.92 25.14 -15.83
N GLY A 76 -1.94 25.03 -17.16
CA GLY A 76 -1.53 26.09 -18.08
C GLY A 76 -0.02 26.37 -18.12
N PRO A 77 0.44 27.26 -19.02
CA PRO A 77 1.83 27.36 -19.44
C PRO A 77 2.78 27.97 -18.39
N THR A 78 2.24 28.62 -17.36
CA THR A 78 3.03 29.21 -16.27
C THR A 78 3.34 28.24 -15.14
N SER A 79 2.79 27.03 -15.19
CA SER A 79 3.00 25.98 -14.20
C SER A 79 4.21 25.11 -14.57
N ARG A 80 4.73 24.36 -13.60
CA ARG A 80 5.75 23.33 -13.83
C ARG A 80 5.18 21.96 -13.49
N VAL A 81 5.18 21.05 -14.45
CA VAL A 81 4.75 19.66 -14.24
C VAL A 81 5.94 18.73 -14.35
N VAL A 82 6.08 17.83 -13.39
CA VAL A 82 7.11 16.78 -13.38
C VAL A 82 6.41 15.43 -13.36
N GLY A 83 6.71 14.57 -14.33
CA GLY A 83 6.35 13.15 -14.32
C GLY A 83 7.57 12.32 -13.94
N LEU A 84 7.42 11.49 -12.90
CA LEU A 84 8.45 10.57 -12.45
C LEU A 84 7.97 9.13 -12.60
N ASP A 85 8.79 8.26 -13.20
CA ASP A 85 8.49 6.83 -13.34
C ASP A 85 9.79 6.00 -13.27
N PRO A 86 9.77 4.79 -12.69
CA PRO A 86 10.96 3.93 -12.66
C PRO A 86 11.22 3.19 -13.98
N ALA A 87 10.26 3.16 -14.92
CA ALA A 87 10.38 2.43 -16.18
C ALA A 87 10.77 3.38 -17.34
N GLU A 88 12.01 3.30 -17.81
CA GLU A 88 12.51 4.17 -18.88
C GLU A 88 11.71 4.06 -20.18
N ALA A 89 11.20 2.87 -20.54
CA ALA A 89 10.41 2.73 -21.76
C ALA A 89 9.04 3.45 -21.66
N MET A 90 8.46 3.53 -20.47
CA MET A 90 7.25 4.32 -20.21
C MET A 90 7.50 5.81 -20.43
N LEU A 91 8.59 6.34 -19.86
CA LEU A 91 9.04 7.71 -20.11
C LEU A 91 9.39 7.93 -21.58
N GLY A 92 9.96 6.94 -22.26
CA GLY A 92 10.23 6.95 -23.68
C GLY A 92 8.97 7.10 -24.54
N VAL A 93 7.84 6.52 -24.13
CA VAL A 93 6.53 6.78 -24.74
C VAL A 93 6.03 8.18 -24.40
N ALA A 94 6.14 8.60 -23.14
CA ALA A 94 5.69 9.90 -22.67
C ALA A 94 6.37 11.06 -23.43
N ARG A 95 7.69 10.97 -23.66
CA ARG A 95 8.50 11.96 -24.40
C ARG A 95 8.14 12.10 -25.88
N LYS A 96 7.53 11.08 -26.50
CA LYS A 96 7.20 11.10 -27.94
C LYS A 96 5.95 11.92 -28.25
N ILE A 97 5.11 12.21 -27.25
CA ILE A 97 3.85 12.92 -27.44
C ILE A 97 4.13 14.42 -27.39
N VAL A 98 3.82 15.11 -28.49
CA VAL A 98 4.00 16.56 -28.60
C VAL A 98 3.04 17.27 -27.64
N PRO A 99 3.54 18.10 -26.71
CA PRO A 99 2.69 18.86 -25.81
C PRO A 99 1.92 19.95 -26.57
N ASP A 100 0.71 20.26 -26.09
CA ASP A 100 -0.07 21.40 -26.55
C ASP A 100 0.65 22.70 -26.12
N PRO A 101 0.85 23.69 -27.00
CA PRO A 101 1.52 24.96 -26.67
C PRO A 101 0.91 25.72 -25.49
N GLU A 102 -0.38 25.52 -25.20
CA GLU A 102 -1.07 26.15 -24.07
C GLU A 102 -0.94 25.35 -22.76
N SER A 103 -0.29 24.17 -22.79
CA SER A 103 -0.05 23.35 -21.61
C SER A 103 1.24 23.75 -20.88
N ALA A 104 1.30 23.41 -19.59
CA ALA A 104 2.53 23.49 -18.82
C ALA A 104 3.66 22.65 -19.48
N PRO A 105 4.92 23.11 -19.46
CA PRO A 105 6.04 22.24 -19.78
C PRO A 105 6.09 21.04 -18.82
N VAL A 106 6.36 19.86 -19.37
CA VAL A 106 6.50 18.62 -18.61
C VAL A 106 7.95 18.16 -18.61
N GLU A 107 8.51 17.97 -17.41
CA GLU A 107 9.79 17.33 -17.20
C GLU A 107 9.59 15.84 -16.86
N TRP A 108 10.32 14.96 -17.54
CA TRP A 108 10.24 13.51 -17.34
C TRP A 108 11.50 13.00 -16.64
N VAL A 109 11.33 12.43 -15.44
CA VAL A 109 12.40 12.03 -14.53
C VAL A 109 12.35 10.52 -14.30
N LEU A 110 13.47 9.84 -14.53
CA LEU A 110 13.62 8.43 -14.14
C LEU A 110 13.88 8.35 -12.63
N GLY A 111 13.04 7.63 -11.89
CA GLY A 111 13.20 7.49 -10.45
C GLY A 111 12.12 6.64 -9.78
N ALA A 112 12.38 6.22 -8.55
CA ALA A 112 11.45 5.45 -7.73
C ALA A 112 10.68 6.36 -6.76
N ALA A 113 9.45 5.97 -6.43
CA ALA A 113 8.58 6.75 -5.54
C ALA A 113 9.10 6.76 -4.10
N GLU A 114 9.77 5.69 -3.69
CA GLU A 114 10.32 5.48 -2.34
C GLU A 114 11.56 6.34 -2.06
N HIS A 115 12.15 6.95 -3.10
CA HIS A 115 13.32 7.82 -3.00
C HIS A 115 13.22 8.97 -4.01
N LEU A 116 12.36 9.95 -3.73
CA LEU A 116 12.11 11.05 -4.66
C LEU A 116 13.31 12.00 -4.72
N PRO A 117 13.89 12.27 -5.90
CA PRO A 117 15.09 13.12 -6.07
C PRO A 117 14.76 14.62 -6.00
N PHE A 118 13.86 15.02 -5.11
CA PHE A 118 13.40 16.39 -4.94
C PHE A 118 13.56 16.83 -3.49
N ALA A 119 13.77 18.12 -3.29
CA ALA A 119 13.85 18.71 -1.96
C ALA A 119 12.49 18.67 -1.25
N ASP A 120 12.52 18.73 0.07
CA ASP A 120 11.33 18.86 0.92
C ASP A 120 10.49 20.08 0.49
N GLN A 121 9.17 19.94 0.56
CA GLN A 121 8.23 21.05 0.31
C GLN A 121 8.45 21.78 -1.03
N THR A 122 8.76 21.04 -2.09
CA THR A 122 8.98 21.58 -3.44
C THR A 122 7.67 21.80 -4.22
N PHE A 123 6.70 20.88 -4.06
CA PHE A 123 5.51 20.82 -4.91
C PHE A 123 4.26 21.34 -4.21
N ASP A 124 3.42 22.04 -4.96
CA ASP A 124 2.11 22.50 -4.51
C ASP A 124 1.06 21.39 -4.63
N ARG A 125 1.28 20.46 -5.58
CA ARG A 125 0.42 19.31 -5.86
C ARG A 125 1.26 18.07 -6.09
N VAL A 126 0.88 16.98 -5.45
CA VAL A 126 1.49 15.65 -5.66
C VAL A 126 0.38 14.66 -5.94
N THR A 127 0.58 13.82 -6.96
CA THR A 127 -0.36 12.75 -7.30
C THR A 127 0.35 11.44 -7.61
N ALA A 128 -0.36 10.34 -7.40
CA ALA A 128 -0.01 9.01 -7.85
C ALA A 128 -1.29 8.36 -8.39
N GLN A 129 -1.28 7.93 -9.65
CA GLN A 129 -2.48 7.42 -10.32
C GLN A 129 -2.23 6.02 -10.88
N PHE A 130 -2.86 5.02 -10.26
CA PHE A 130 -2.69 3.59 -10.53
C PHE A 130 -1.24 3.08 -10.42
N SER A 131 -0.41 3.74 -9.63
CA SER A 131 1.00 3.41 -9.42
C SER A 131 1.32 2.91 -8.00
N LEU A 132 0.53 3.27 -7.00
CA LEU A 132 0.78 2.99 -5.59
C LEU A 132 0.88 1.49 -5.29
N ARG A 133 -0.02 0.67 -5.86
CA ARG A 133 -0.02 -0.79 -5.67
C ARG A 133 1.18 -1.50 -6.31
N ASN A 134 1.91 -0.81 -7.19
CA ASN A 134 3.09 -1.31 -7.90
C ASN A 134 4.40 -0.86 -7.23
N MET A 135 4.32 -0.04 -6.17
CA MET A 135 5.48 0.35 -5.37
C MET A 135 5.94 -0.84 -4.52
N SER A 136 7.24 -0.98 -4.35
CA SER A 136 7.84 -2.00 -3.50
C SER A 136 7.52 -1.75 -2.02
N ASP A 137 7.47 -0.47 -1.64
CA ASP A 137 6.97 -0.01 -0.34
C ASP A 137 6.13 1.26 -0.51
N TRP A 138 4.81 1.09 -0.69
CA TRP A 138 3.90 2.21 -0.85
C TRP A 138 3.85 3.15 0.37
N LEU A 139 4.20 2.67 1.57
CA LEU A 139 4.26 3.52 2.77
C LEU A 139 5.41 4.50 2.68
N GLU A 140 6.59 4.03 2.25
CA GLU A 140 7.74 4.90 2.03
C GLU A 140 7.47 5.84 0.85
N GLY A 141 6.88 5.35 -0.23
CA GLY A 141 6.44 6.20 -1.34
C GLY A 141 5.46 7.30 -0.90
N LEU A 142 4.48 6.97 -0.04
CA LEU A 142 3.55 7.95 0.52
C LEU A 142 4.26 8.98 1.40
N LYS A 143 5.20 8.53 2.24
CA LYS A 143 6.02 9.41 3.08
C LYS A 143 6.86 10.38 2.24
N GLU A 144 7.50 9.91 1.18
CA GLU A 144 8.24 10.76 0.24
C GLU A 144 7.33 11.74 -0.49
N MET A 145 6.16 11.28 -0.96
CA MET A 145 5.15 12.16 -1.58
C MET A 145 4.74 13.29 -0.63
N VAL A 146 4.53 12.99 0.66
CA VAL A 146 4.20 14.02 1.65
C VAL A 146 5.41 14.91 1.94
N ARG A 147 6.63 14.35 2.05
CA ARG A 147 7.88 15.11 2.29
C ARG A 147 8.07 16.22 1.26
N VAL A 148 7.94 15.89 -0.03
CA VAL A 148 8.13 16.85 -1.13
C VAL A 148 6.92 17.78 -1.34
N LEU A 149 5.77 17.48 -0.73
CA LEU A 149 4.58 18.32 -0.78
C LEU A 149 4.68 19.49 0.21
N LYS A 150 4.44 20.72 -0.23
CA LYS A 150 4.40 21.90 0.66
C LYS A 150 3.32 21.77 1.73
N VAL A 151 3.51 22.42 2.89
CA VAL A 151 2.39 22.71 3.80
C VAL A 151 1.36 23.58 3.07
N GLY A 152 0.09 23.25 3.17
CA GLY A 152 -1.00 23.81 2.36
C GLY A 152 -1.10 23.21 0.94
N GLY A 153 -0.13 22.38 0.53
CA GLY A 153 -0.17 21.61 -0.70
C GLY A 153 -1.18 20.46 -0.64
N ARG A 154 -1.59 19.98 -1.81
CA ARG A 154 -2.59 18.90 -1.93
C ARG A 154 -1.98 17.60 -2.45
N LEU A 155 -2.31 16.51 -1.77
CA LEU A 155 -2.07 15.14 -2.21
C LEU A 155 -3.35 14.59 -2.84
N THR A 156 -3.24 13.95 -4.01
CA THR A 156 -4.35 13.23 -4.65
C THR A 156 -3.87 11.86 -5.14
N ILE A 157 -4.43 10.77 -4.63
CA ILE A 157 -4.11 9.41 -5.04
C ILE A 157 -5.34 8.77 -5.67
N LEU A 158 -5.19 8.32 -6.92
CA LEU A 158 -6.17 7.50 -7.62
C LEU A 158 -5.63 6.07 -7.66
N GLU A 159 -6.34 5.10 -7.10
CA GLU A 159 -5.84 3.74 -7.04
C GLU A 159 -6.96 2.70 -7.03
N MET A 160 -6.66 1.50 -7.52
CA MET A 160 -7.42 0.31 -7.19
C MET A 160 -6.98 -0.23 -5.83
N VAL A 161 -7.90 -0.21 -4.87
CA VAL A 161 -7.68 -0.56 -3.47
C VAL A 161 -8.27 -1.92 -3.14
N GLN A 162 -7.89 -2.50 -1.99
CA GLN A 162 -8.59 -3.68 -1.48
C GLN A 162 -10.03 -3.32 -1.08
N PRO A 163 -11.06 -3.95 -1.68
CA PRO A 163 -12.44 -3.62 -1.37
C PRO A 163 -12.85 -4.23 -0.03
N VAL A 164 -13.60 -3.47 0.76
CA VAL A 164 -14.24 -3.89 2.01
C VAL A 164 -15.75 -4.03 1.86
N THR A 165 -16.36 -3.44 0.83
CA THR A 165 -17.79 -3.59 0.56
C THR A 165 -18.11 -4.86 -0.23
N SER A 166 -19.33 -5.39 -0.06
CA SER A 166 -19.81 -6.55 -0.84
C SER A 166 -19.83 -6.27 -2.34
N LEU A 167 -20.15 -5.03 -2.74
CA LEU A 167 -20.17 -4.63 -4.15
C LEU A 167 -18.75 -4.56 -4.73
N GLY A 168 -17.78 -4.01 -3.97
CA GLY A 168 -16.38 -4.01 -4.41
C GLY A 168 -15.77 -5.41 -4.43
N ALA A 169 -16.14 -6.28 -3.48
CA ALA A 169 -15.72 -7.68 -3.51
C ALA A 169 -16.29 -8.42 -4.74
N LEU A 170 -17.53 -8.11 -5.14
CA LEU A 170 -18.10 -8.63 -6.39
C LEU A 170 -17.36 -8.09 -7.61
N ALA A 171 -17.07 -6.79 -7.65
CA ALA A 171 -16.28 -6.18 -8.72
C ALA A 171 -14.88 -6.81 -8.82
N ARG A 172 -14.22 -7.06 -7.68
CA ARG A 172 -12.92 -7.74 -7.63
C ARG A 172 -12.99 -9.15 -8.19
N LYS A 173 -14.00 -9.93 -7.82
CA LYS A 173 -14.21 -11.27 -8.40
C LYS A 173 -14.40 -11.22 -9.92
N GLY A 174 -15.15 -10.23 -10.41
CA GLY A 174 -15.32 -10.00 -11.84
C GLY A 174 -13.99 -9.69 -12.53
N LEU A 175 -13.19 -8.80 -11.94
CA LEU A 175 -11.85 -8.46 -12.42
C LEU A 175 -10.94 -9.69 -12.45
N ASP A 176 -10.84 -10.43 -11.35
CA ASP A 176 -10.02 -11.64 -11.26
C ASP A 176 -10.41 -12.68 -12.31
N ALA A 177 -11.72 -12.85 -12.56
CA ALA A 177 -12.22 -13.77 -13.59
C ALA A 177 -11.86 -13.30 -15.02
N ILE A 178 -11.88 -12.00 -15.28
CA ILE A 178 -11.45 -11.44 -16.57
C ILE A 178 -9.94 -11.65 -16.74
N THR A 179 -9.14 -11.34 -15.72
CA THR A 179 -7.68 -11.36 -15.80
C THR A 179 -7.10 -12.77 -15.83
N ALA A 180 -7.74 -13.75 -15.18
CA ALA A 180 -7.30 -15.15 -15.17
C ALA A 180 -7.40 -15.83 -16.55
N ASN A 181 -8.21 -15.31 -17.45
CA ASN A 181 -8.43 -15.87 -18.79
C ASN A 181 -7.65 -15.13 -19.89
N LEU A 182 -6.78 -14.17 -19.52
CA LEU A 182 -5.95 -13.45 -20.47
C LEU A 182 -4.73 -14.31 -20.80
N SER A 183 -4.49 -14.59 -22.08
CA SER A 183 -3.35 -15.41 -22.55
C SER A 183 -2.44 -14.66 -23.54
N ASN A 184 -2.62 -13.36 -23.69
CA ASN A 184 -1.82 -12.53 -24.59
C ASN A 184 -0.71 -11.82 -23.79
N ASP A 185 0.53 -11.87 -24.28
CA ASP A 185 1.68 -11.23 -23.64
C ASP A 185 1.48 -9.72 -23.41
N ALA A 186 0.73 -9.05 -24.30
CA ALA A 186 0.39 -7.64 -24.14
C ALA A 186 -0.58 -7.36 -22.97
N LEU A 187 -1.10 -8.41 -22.33
CA LEU A 187 -2.05 -8.37 -21.22
C LEU A 187 -1.46 -8.84 -19.87
N VAL A 188 -0.19 -9.23 -19.83
CA VAL A 188 0.52 -9.62 -18.61
C VAL A 188 0.37 -8.59 -17.45
N PRO A 189 0.38 -7.27 -17.68
CA PRO A 189 0.15 -6.28 -16.62
C PRO A 189 -1.22 -6.41 -15.94
N TYR A 190 -2.22 -6.96 -16.63
CA TYR A 190 -3.55 -7.19 -16.05
C TYR A 190 -3.64 -8.54 -15.34
N GLN A 191 -2.81 -9.51 -15.70
CA GLN A 191 -2.60 -10.68 -14.83
C GLN A 191 -1.92 -10.24 -13.52
N TRP A 192 -0.88 -9.40 -13.63
CA TRP A 192 -0.21 -8.78 -12.49
C TRP A 192 -1.15 -7.90 -11.66
N LEU A 193 -2.17 -7.29 -12.26
CA LEU A 193 -3.20 -6.53 -11.53
C LEU A 193 -3.87 -7.40 -10.45
N GLY A 194 -4.18 -8.66 -10.74
CA GLY A 194 -4.75 -9.59 -9.77
C GLY A 194 -3.82 -9.85 -8.58
N VAL A 195 -2.51 -9.91 -8.81
CA VAL A 195 -1.48 -10.14 -7.79
C VAL A 195 -1.17 -8.88 -6.97
N SER A 196 -0.87 -7.76 -7.65
CA SER A 196 -0.60 -6.46 -7.02
C SER A 196 -1.74 -5.99 -6.12
N LEU A 197 -2.99 -6.24 -6.52
CA LEU A 197 -4.15 -5.90 -5.70
C LEU A 197 -4.28 -6.73 -4.42
N GLN A 198 -3.55 -7.85 -4.25
CA GLN A 198 -3.53 -8.56 -2.97
C GLN A 198 -2.84 -7.72 -1.88
N HIS A 199 -1.89 -6.89 -2.29
CA HIS A 199 -1.02 -6.08 -1.42
C HIS A 199 -1.42 -4.60 -1.38
N ALA A 200 -2.38 -4.18 -2.22
CA ALA A 200 -2.90 -2.83 -2.21
C ALA A 200 -3.55 -2.48 -0.86
N PRO A 201 -3.40 -1.24 -0.37
CA PRO A 201 -4.10 -0.80 0.83
C PRO A 201 -5.61 -0.73 0.59
N THR A 202 -6.39 -0.74 1.66
CA THR A 202 -7.77 -0.22 1.64
C THR A 202 -7.75 1.31 1.57
N ALA A 203 -8.84 1.93 1.11
CA ALA A 203 -8.94 3.40 1.12
C ALA A 203 -8.89 3.98 2.55
N ASP A 204 -9.37 3.25 3.56
CA ASP A 204 -9.25 3.61 4.97
C ASP A 204 -7.78 3.59 5.43
N GLU A 205 -7.03 2.55 5.09
CA GLU A 205 -5.59 2.48 5.42
C GLU A 205 -4.82 3.61 4.76
N LEU A 206 -5.04 3.84 3.46
CA LEU A 206 -4.40 4.93 2.73
C LEU A 206 -4.70 6.29 3.36
N SER A 207 -5.95 6.53 3.75
CA SER A 207 -6.38 7.78 4.39
C SER A 207 -5.79 7.93 5.79
N SER A 208 -5.73 6.85 6.56
CA SER A 208 -5.15 6.84 7.91
C SER A 208 -3.67 7.16 7.86
N GLU A 209 -2.91 6.56 6.94
CA GLU A 209 -1.48 6.83 6.81
C GLU A 209 -1.19 8.23 6.27
N ALA A 210 -1.98 8.71 5.30
CA ALA A 210 -1.89 10.10 4.85
C ALA A 210 -2.15 11.06 6.04
N ALA A 211 -3.15 10.78 6.88
CA ALA A 211 -3.44 11.59 8.06
C ALA A 211 -2.30 11.58 9.09
N HIS A 212 -1.69 10.42 9.36
CA HIS A 212 -0.52 10.33 10.25
C HIS A 212 0.66 11.15 9.75
N LEU A 213 0.81 11.31 8.43
CA LEU A 213 1.83 12.13 7.80
C LEU A 213 1.45 13.63 7.72
N GLY A 214 0.32 14.02 8.32
CA GLY A 214 -0.11 15.41 8.40
C GLY A 214 -1.03 15.88 7.28
N ILE A 215 -1.60 14.96 6.49
CA ILE A 215 -2.66 15.28 5.51
C ILE A 215 -4.02 15.40 6.23
N ALA A 216 -4.62 16.57 6.18
CA ALA A 216 -5.94 16.85 6.72
C ALA A 216 -7.01 16.99 5.61
N THR A 217 -8.27 17.12 6.04
CA THR A 217 -9.42 17.36 5.15
C THR A 217 -9.54 16.29 4.05
N ILE A 218 -9.35 15.02 4.44
CA ILE A 218 -9.31 13.90 3.50
C ILE A 218 -10.71 13.61 2.95
N ALA A 219 -10.83 13.65 1.62
CA ALA A 219 -12.01 13.25 0.86
C ALA A 219 -11.75 11.93 0.14
N ARG A 220 -12.78 11.09 0.03
CA ARG A 220 -12.74 9.78 -0.62
C ARG A 220 -13.90 9.63 -1.59
N HIS A 221 -13.59 9.18 -2.80
CA HIS A 221 -14.58 8.91 -3.85
C HIS A 221 -14.35 7.51 -4.40
N TYR A 222 -15.43 6.80 -4.72
CA TYR A 222 -15.37 5.38 -5.05
C TYR A 222 -16.09 5.04 -6.36
N TRP A 223 -15.56 4.04 -7.05
CA TRP A 223 -16.22 3.36 -8.16
C TRP A 223 -16.09 1.85 -8.00
N LEU A 224 -16.97 1.13 -8.71
CA LEU A 224 -17.03 -0.33 -8.67
C LEU A 224 -17.19 -0.85 -7.23
N GLY A 225 -18.17 -0.30 -6.51
CA GLY A 225 -18.28 -0.42 -5.06
C GLY A 225 -17.25 0.48 -4.40
N ASP A 226 -16.13 -0.10 -4.01
CA ASP A 226 -14.98 0.56 -3.40
C ASP A 226 -13.65 0.00 -3.93
N LEU A 227 -13.67 -0.72 -5.06
CA LEU A 227 -12.47 -1.28 -5.67
C LEU A 227 -11.57 -0.19 -6.27
N VAL A 228 -12.14 0.89 -6.82
CA VAL A 228 -11.39 2.05 -7.30
C VAL A 228 -11.69 3.22 -6.40
N ALA A 229 -10.65 3.89 -5.91
CA ALA A 229 -10.77 5.01 -5.00
C ALA A 229 -9.91 6.20 -5.43
N VAL A 230 -10.46 7.41 -5.25
CA VAL A 230 -9.67 8.64 -5.20
C VAL A 230 -9.64 9.13 -3.75
N VAL A 231 -8.45 9.24 -3.19
CA VAL A 231 -8.19 9.82 -1.87
C VAL A 231 -7.46 11.14 -2.07
N SER A 232 -7.98 12.24 -1.53
CA SER A 232 -7.32 13.54 -1.63
C SER A 232 -7.36 14.29 -0.31
N GLY A 233 -6.35 15.11 -0.03
CA GLY A 233 -6.27 15.90 1.20
C GLY A 233 -5.19 16.97 1.13
N VAL A 234 -5.14 17.84 2.15
CA VAL A 234 -4.23 18.99 2.23
C VAL A 234 -3.24 18.78 3.37
N ARG A 235 -1.94 18.99 3.13
CA ARG A 235 -0.93 18.93 4.19
C ARG A 235 -1.13 20.09 5.17
N ALA A 236 -1.44 19.80 6.44
CA ALA A 236 -1.78 20.81 7.45
C ALA A 236 -0.63 21.16 8.41
N SER A 237 0.33 20.24 8.65
CA SER A 237 1.43 20.49 9.60
C SER A 237 2.65 19.59 9.35
N ASP A 238 3.73 19.84 10.11
CA ASP A 238 4.99 19.09 10.09
C ASP A 238 5.16 18.11 11.26
N LYS A 239 4.19 17.95 12.18
CA LYS A 239 4.36 17.14 13.41
C LYS A 239 3.63 15.78 13.38
N VAL A 240 4.33 14.73 13.81
CA VAL A 240 3.82 13.37 14.12
C VAL A 240 3.66 13.22 15.65
N SER A 241 2.57 12.62 16.19
CA SER A 241 2.24 12.62 17.65
C SER A 241 2.58 11.31 18.42
N SER A 242 2.88 11.39 19.74
CA SER A 242 3.26 10.23 20.62
C SER A 242 2.78 10.34 22.10
N HIS A 243 2.37 9.24 22.79
CA HIS A 243 2.01 9.13 24.25
C HIS A 243 2.20 7.71 24.85
N GLN A 244 2.90 7.50 25.99
CA GLN A 244 3.24 6.17 26.61
C GLN A 244 2.57 5.72 27.92
N ALA A 245 2.41 4.38 28.11
CA ALA A 245 1.91 3.70 29.33
C ALA A 245 2.86 2.59 29.86
N THR A 246 2.71 2.18 31.14
CA THR A 246 3.60 1.20 31.82
C THR A 246 3.01 -0.21 31.90
N GLN A 247 3.67 -1.23 31.33
CA GLN A 247 3.34 -2.66 31.50
C GLN A 247 4.47 -3.45 32.18
N LYS A 248 4.13 -4.46 32.99
CA LYS A 248 5.07 -5.43 33.58
C LYS A 248 4.88 -6.81 32.92
N GLY A 249 5.89 -7.26 32.17
CA GLY A 249 5.95 -8.55 31.46
C GLY A 249 6.23 -8.37 29.95
N PRO A 250 6.54 -9.44 29.21
CA PRO A 250 6.79 -9.36 27.77
C PRO A 250 5.50 -9.10 26.99
N VAL A 251 5.60 -8.24 25.98
CA VAL A 251 4.51 -8.00 25.03
C VAL A 251 4.68 -8.93 23.86
N VAL A 252 3.65 -9.71 23.53
CA VAL A 252 3.65 -10.56 22.34
C VAL A 252 3.01 -9.80 21.19
N TRP A 253 3.64 -9.81 20.02
CA TRP A 253 3.16 -9.14 18.83
C TRP A 253 2.95 -10.16 17.72
N ALA A 254 1.67 -10.40 17.39
CA ALA A 254 1.29 -11.35 16.36
C ALA A 254 1.52 -10.76 14.96
N ILE A 255 2.43 -11.37 14.21
CA ILE A 255 2.78 -11.04 12.84
C ILE A 255 2.20 -12.09 11.91
N ASP A 256 1.26 -11.69 11.06
CA ASP A 256 0.68 -12.51 10.00
C ASP A 256 1.07 -12.02 8.60
N GLY A 257 2.05 -11.11 8.52
CA GLY A 257 2.53 -10.50 7.28
C GLY A 257 1.62 -9.38 6.75
N SER A 258 0.55 -9.03 7.46
CA SER A 258 -0.31 -7.92 7.09
C SER A 258 0.21 -6.57 7.55
N VAL A 259 -0.11 -5.52 6.79
CA VAL A 259 0.15 -4.13 7.17
C VAL A 259 -0.53 -3.80 8.50
N THR A 260 -1.76 -4.27 8.72
CA THR A 260 -2.47 -4.07 10.00
C THR A 260 -1.72 -4.67 11.19
N ALA A 261 -1.07 -5.83 11.02
CA ALA A 261 -0.20 -6.39 12.04
C ALA A 261 1.05 -5.52 12.26
N LEU A 262 1.69 -5.04 11.18
CA LEU A 262 2.87 -4.17 11.25
C LEU A 262 2.60 -2.81 11.93
N LYS A 263 1.37 -2.28 11.82
CA LYS A 263 0.93 -1.07 12.56
C LYS A 263 0.97 -1.25 14.08
N GLY A 264 1.03 -2.49 14.58
CA GLY A 264 1.28 -2.77 15.98
C GLY A 264 2.55 -2.14 16.51
N ALA A 265 3.59 -1.95 15.67
CA ALA A 265 4.82 -1.28 16.06
C ALA A 265 4.57 0.14 16.58
N ALA A 266 3.71 0.92 15.91
CA ALA A 266 3.39 2.28 16.34
C ALA A 266 2.75 2.30 17.73
N TRP A 267 1.86 1.35 18.03
CA TRP A 267 1.26 1.20 19.35
C TRP A 267 2.26 0.69 20.40
N ILE A 268 3.17 -0.21 20.03
CA ILE A 268 4.21 -0.72 20.93
C ILE A 268 5.17 0.43 21.28
N ASN A 269 5.73 1.09 20.27
CA ASN A 269 6.57 2.28 20.43
C ASN A 269 5.84 3.38 21.18
N ARG A 270 4.55 3.56 20.92
CA ARG A 270 3.77 4.60 21.56
C ARG A 270 3.35 4.23 22.96
N PHE A 271 3.06 3.00 23.36
CA PHE A 271 2.42 2.72 24.66
C PHE A 271 3.12 1.70 25.55
N VAL A 272 4.13 1.00 25.06
CA VAL A 272 4.84 -0.03 25.83
C VAL A 272 6.07 0.58 26.49
N ALA A 273 6.28 0.29 27.78
CA ALA A 273 7.39 0.83 28.56
C ALA A 273 8.76 0.48 27.94
N SER A 274 9.72 1.40 28.07
CA SER A 274 11.11 1.12 27.72
C SER A 274 11.68 0.01 28.60
N GLY A 275 12.53 -0.84 28.03
CA GLY A 275 13.08 -2.04 28.66
C GLY A 275 12.16 -3.27 28.57
N THR A 276 10.93 -3.13 28.06
CA THR A 276 10.03 -4.28 27.86
C THR A 276 10.55 -5.19 26.76
N ARG A 277 10.45 -6.50 26.99
CA ARG A 277 10.71 -7.51 25.97
C ARG A 277 9.51 -7.62 25.02
N VAL A 278 9.74 -7.56 23.72
CA VAL A 278 8.72 -7.70 22.68
C VAL A 278 8.98 -9.00 21.92
N HIS A 279 8.00 -9.91 21.90
CA HIS A 279 8.10 -11.19 21.22
C HIS A 279 7.28 -11.18 19.93
N LEU A 280 7.96 -11.20 18.78
CA LEU A 280 7.33 -11.30 17.48
C LEU A 280 7.01 -12.76 17.20
N ILE A 281 5.73 -13.06 16.91
CA ILE A 281 5.30 -14.42 16.63
C ILE A 281 4.53 -14.51 15.31
N THR A 282 4.90 -15.49 14.49
CA THR A 282 4.11 -15.93 13.34
C THR A 282 3.74 -17.39 13.53
N ILE A 283 2.49 -17.73 13.25
CA ILE A 283 2.02 -19.12 13.25
C ILE A 283 1.63 -19.49 11.84
N ILE A 284 2.29 -20.51 11.30
CA ILE A 284 2.02 -21.02 9.97
C ILE A 284 1.02 -22.18 10.08
N PRO A 285 -0.16 -22.08 9.44
CA PRO A 285 -1.13 -23.16 9.44
C PRO A 285 -0.56 -24.43 8.79
N PRO A 286 -0.97 -25.62 9.25
CA PRO A 286 -0.61 -26.87 8.60
C PRO A 286 -1.33 -26.96 7.24
N LYS A 287 -0.62 -26.65 6.14
CA LYS A 287 -1.01 -27.05 4.79
C LYS A 287 0.16 -27.76 4.13
N VAL A 288 -0.16 -28.84 3.39
CA VAL A 288 0.79 -29.73 2.71
C VAL A 288 1.73 -28.90 1.84
N ARG A 289 3.02 -28.82 2.22
CA ARG A 289 4.07 -28.12 1.47
C ARG A 289 5.28 -29.04 1.33
N ALA A 290 5.87 -29.07 0.14
CA ALA A 290 7.17 -29.71 -0.09
C ALA A 290 8.27 -29.01 0.73
N GLU A 291 9.38 -29.69 1.02
CA GLU A 291 10.45 -29.19 1.91
C GLU A 291 11.03 -27.83 1.46
N GLU A 292 11.23 -27.64 0.15
CA GLU A 292 11.74 -26.37 -0.42
C GLU A 292 10.76 -25.20 -0.26
N VAL A 293 9.45 -25.46 -0.34
CA VAL A 293 8.40 -24.46 -0.12
C VAL A 293 8.33 -24.11 1.37
N ALA A 294 8.48 -25.09 2.25
CA ALA A 294 8.52 -24.86 3.70
C ALA A 294 9.72 -23.99 4.12
N GLU A 295 10.89 -24.20 3.51
CA GLU A 295 12.08 -23.38 3.76
C GLU A 295 11.92 -21.95 3.22
N THR A 296 11.41 -21.80 1.99
CA THR A 296 11.12 -20.49 1.38
C THR A 296 10.12 -19.69 2.22
N ASP A 297 9.07 -20.34 2.72
CA ASP A 297 8.09 -19.70 3.59
C ASP A 297 8.70 -19.28 4.93
N ARG A 298 9.56 -20.11 5.55
CA ARG A 298 10.29 -19.71 6.76
C ARG A 298 11.17 -18.48 6.51
N LEU A 299 11.88 -18.42 5.39
CA LEU A 299 12.69 -17.26 5.01
C LEU A 299 11.83 -16.01 4.78
N PHE A 300 10.64 -16.14 4.21
CA PHE A 300 9.67 -15.06 4.10
C PHE A 300 9.25 -14.54 5.48
N TRP A 301 8.89 -15.42 6.41
CA TRP A 301 8.48 -15.02 7.77
C TRP A 301 9.63 -14.40 8.58
N SER A 302 10.85 -14.91 8.44
CA SER A 302 12.04 -14.28 9.03
C SER A 302 12.31 -12.88 8.46
N ARG A 303 12.04 -12.64 7.16
CA ARG A 303 12.10 -11.29 6.58
C ARG A 303 11.02 -10.37 7.15
N GLN A 304 9.79 -10.85 7.32
CA GLN A 304 8.71 -10.09 7.95
C GLN A 304 9.03 -9.73 9.41
N HIS A 305 9.63 -10.65 10.16
CA HIS A 305 10.07 -10.39 11.53
C HIS A 305 11.18 -9.34 11.59
N ARG A 306 12.16 -9.40 10.68
CA ARG A 306 13.18 -8.34 10.56
C ARG A 306 12.57 -6.98 10.25
N ARG A 307 11.61 -6.92 9.33
CA ARG A 307 10.88 -5.69 9.01
C ARG A 307 10.12 -5.15 10.21
N ALA A 308 9.36 -6.01 10.89
CA ALA A 308 8.61 -5.66 12.09
C ALA A 308 9.53 -5.17 13.22
N GLN A 309 10.66 -5.84 13.44
CA GLN A 309 11.67 -5.44 14.41
C GLN A 309 12.28 -4.07 14.09
N ALA A 310 12.55 -3.78 12.81
CA ALA A 310 13.06 -2.47 12.37
C ALA A 310 12.05 -1.32 12.59
N LEU A 311 10.76 -1.64 12.77
CA LEU A 311 9.73 -0.64 13.12
C LEU A 311 9.69 -0.36 14.63
N LEU A 312 10.34 -1.16 15.46
CA LEU A 312 10.44 -0.93 16.89
C LEU A 312 11.63 -0.01 17.19
N ASP A 313 11.48 0.84 18.19
CA ASP A 313 12.61 1.63 18.70
C ASP A 313 13.63 0.68 19.37
N GLU A 314 14.75 0.46 18.69
CA GLU A 314 15.81 -0.49 19.08
C GLU A 314 16.44 -0.16 20.43
N HIS A 315 16.39 1.10 20.87
CA HIS A 315 16.92 1.51 22.16
C HIS A 315 15.96 1.25 23.32
N ARG A 316 14.72 0.88 23.00
CA ARG A 316 13.61 0.78 23.96
C ARG A 316 13.15 -0.63 24.20
N PHE A 317 13.32 -1.54 23.26
CA PHE A 317 12.77 -2.89 23.36
C PHE A 317 13.83 -3.96 23.11
N ARG A 318 13.73 -5.07 23.85
CA ARG A 318 14.47 -6.31 23.52
C ARG A 318 13.57 -7.20 22.69
N CYS A 319 13.97 -7.52 21.47
CA CYS A 319 13.14 -8.28 20.55
C CYS A 319 13.55 -9.75 20.47
N GLU A 320 12.55 -10.64 20.51
CA GLU A 320 12.69 -12.07 20.24
C GLU A 320 11.71 -12.46 19.12
N SER A 321 12.08 -13.42 18.29
CA SER A 321 11.28 -13.84 17.13
C SER A 321 11.01 -15.34 17.16
N SER A 322 9.77 -15.76 16.94
CA SER A 322 9.40 -17.17 16.82
C SER A 322 8.45 -17.42 15.66
N VAL A 323 8.77 -18.45 14.86
CA VAL A 323 7.92 -18.95 13.80
C VAL A 323 7.49 -20.36 14.20
N LEU A 324 6.20 -20.54 14.46
CA LEU A 324 5.63 -21.81 14.91
C LEU A 324 4.73 -22.39 13.81
N GLU A 325 4.57 -23.71 13.82
CA GLU A 325 3.60 -24.40 12.98
C GLU A 325 2.42 -24.88 13.82
N GLY A 326 1.20 -24.75 13.31
CA GLY A 326 0.00 -25.24 13.99
C GLY A 326 -1.24 -24.40 13.73
N GLU A 327 -2.33 -24.77 14.40
CA GLU A 327 -3.59 -24.03 14.35
C GLU A 327 -3.41 -22.62 14.94
N PRO A 328 -3.58 -21.53 14.17
CA PRO A 328 -3.17 -20.18 14.60
C PRO A 328 -3.77 -19.70 15.92
N GLY A 329 -5.07 -19.92 16.15
CA GLY A 329 -5.73 -19.51 17.40
C GLY A 329 -5.19 -20.26 18.63
N PRO A 330 -5.35 -21.60 18.69
CA PRO A 330 -4.87 -22.40 19.81
C PRO A 330 -3.36 -22.28 20.06
N THR A 331 -2.57 -22.22 18.99
CA THR A 331 -1.11 -22.11 19.09
C THR A 331 -0.69 -20.75 19.63
N MET A 332 -1.40 -19.67 19.28
CA MET A 332 -1.16 -18.35 19.86
C MET A 332 -1.45 -18.34 21.36
N VAL A 333 -2.61 -18.87 21.78
CA VAL A 333 -2.99 -18.88 23.21
C VAL A 333 -1.98 -19.64 24.06
N ARG A 334 -1.56 -20.83 23.64
CA ARG A 334 -0.50 -21.60 24.33
C ARG A 334 0.80 -20.82 24.41
N PHE A 335 1.20 -20.18 23.32
CA PHE A 335 2.42 -19.39 23.29
C PHE A 335 2.38 -18.22 24.30
N LEU A 336 1.24 -17.54 24.44
CA LEU A 336 1.06 -16.45 25.42
C LEU A 336 1.27 -16.93 26.86
N GLU A 337 0.79 -18.13 27.18
CA GLU A 337 0.98 -18.78 28.48
C GLU A 337 2.46 -19.13 28.70
N ASP A 338 3.09 -19.77 27.71
CA ASP A 338 4.48 -20.23 27.80
C ASP A 338 5.46 -19.08 28.08
N VAL A 339 5.31 -17.95 27.37
CA VAL A 339 6.18 -16.78 27.55
C VAL A 339 5.76 -15.88 28.71
N HIS A 340 4.69 -16.23 29.42
CA HIS A 340 4.11 -15.44 30.51
C HIS A 340 3.85 -13.99 30.06
N ALA A 341 3.18 -13.84 28.91
CA ALA A 341 2.91 -12.53 28.29
C ALA A 341 2.17 -11.58 29.26
N SER A 342 2.40 -10.27 29.13
CA SER A 342 1.57 -9.26 29.81
C SER A 342 0.47 -8.69 28.92
N MET A 343 0.64 -8.81 27.60
CA MET A 343 -0.29 -8.35 26.59
C MET A 343 0.02 -9.02 25.26
N VAL A 344 -1.00 -9.19 24.42
CA VAL A 344 -0.84 -9.51 23.00
C VAL A 344 -1.33 -8.36 22.12
N VAL A 345 -0.52 -7.98 21.14
CA VAL A 345 -0.84 -6.99 20.12
C VAL A 345 -1.13 -7.73 18.81
N MET A 346 -2.31 -7.50 18.23
CA MET A 346 -2.75 -8.17 17.01
C MET A 346 -3.39 -7.19 16.05
N GLY A 347 -3.11 -7.32 14.76
CA GLY A 347 -3.88 -6.64 13.73
C GLY A 347 -5.32 -7.14 13.67
N LYS A 348 -6.30 -6.24 13.70
CA LYS A 348 -7.71 -6.58 13.47
C LYS A 348 -8.06 -6.29 12.02
N LYS A 349 -7.93 -7.29 11.14
CA LYS A 349 -8.49 -7.23 9.79
C LYS A 349 -10.03 -7.18 9.90
N THR A 350 -10.63 -6.05 9.59
CA THR A 350 -12.07 -5.94 9.35
C THR A 350 -12.42 -6.68 8.06
N ARG A 351 -12.56 -8.01 8.14
CA ARG A 351 -13.19 -8.81 7.08
C ARG A 351 -14.70 -8.81 7.28
N THR A 352 -15.45 -8.84 6.18
CA THR A 352 -16.91 -8.78 6.18
C THR A 352 -17.54 -9.91 7.01
N PRO A 353 -18.75 -9.70 7.58
CA PRO A 353 -19.44 -10.68 8.43
C PRO A 353 -19.63 -12.06 7.78
N SER A 354 -19.67 -12.14 6.45
CA SER A 354 -19.83 -13.38 5.70
C SER A 354 -18.57 -14.27 5.69
N ALA A 355 -17.38 -13.70 5.87
CA ALA A 355 -16.13 -14.46 5.96
C ALA A 355 -15.90 -15.05 7.37
N ASP A 356 -16.47 -14.43 8.40
CA ASP A 356 -16.41 -14.89 9.79
C ASP A 356 -17.24 -16.17 10.05
N LEU A 357 -18.15 -16.53 9.14
CA LEU A 357 -19.08 -17.63 9.35
C LEU A 357 -18.49 -19.02 9.09
N TRP A 358 -17.38 -19.12 8.34
CA TRP A 358 -16.85 -20.41 7.87
C TRP A 358 -15.43 -20.76 8.33
N MET A 359 -14.66 -19.81 8.86
CA MET A 359 -13.41 -20.07 9.60
C MET A 359 -13.31 -19.02 10.70
N GLY A 360 -13.45 -19.44 11.96
CA GLY A 360 -13.42 -18.51 13.11
C GLY A 360 -12.17 -17.63 13.06
N SER A 361 -12.37 -16.31 12.99
CA SER A 361 -11.28 -15.34 12.95
C SER A 361 -10.27 -15.60 14.07
N VAL A 362 -8.98 -15.75 13.74
CA VAL A 362 -7.90 -15.96 14.73
C VAL A 362 -7.92 -14.87 15.79
N ALA A 363 -8.17 -13.62 15.38
CA ALA A 363 -8.36 -12.49 16.29
C ALA A 363 -9.51 -12.73 17.27
N ARG A 364 -10.65 -13.23 16.80
CA ARG A 364 -11.80 -13.58 17.66
C ARG A 364 -11.47 -14.73 18.61
N TYR A 365 -10.78 -15.76 18.14
CA TYR A 365 -10.35 -16.87 18.99
C TYR A 365 -9.43 -16.38 20.11
N VAL A 366 -8.38 -15.63 19.77
CA VAL A 366 -7.44 -15.09 20.75
C VAL A 366 -8.14 -14.13 21.72
N PHE A 367 -9.05 -13.26 21.26
CA PHE A 367 -9.84 -12.41 22.15
C PHE A 367 -10.61 -13.19 23.22
N MET A 368 -11.20 -14.32 22.84
CA MET A 368 -12.05 -15.13 23.72
C MET A 368 -11.25 -16.02 24.68
N HIS A 369 -10.00 -16.34 24.33
CA HIS A 369 -9.24 -17.40 25.00
C HIS A 369 -7.87 -16.96 25.54
N ALA A 370 -7.37 -15.77 25.19
CA ALA A 370 -6.09 -15.29 25.69
C ALA A 370 -6.16 -15.03 27.20
N PRO A 371 -5.15 -15.44 27.98
CA PRO A 371 -5.07 -15.18 29.42
C PRO A 371 -4.66 -13.74 29.75
N VAL A 372 -4.41 -12.91 28.73
CA VAL A 372 -3.82 -11.57 28.84
C VAL A 372 -4.64 -10.55 28.06
N PRO A 373 -4.55 -9.26 28.42
CA PRO A 373 -5.11 -8.18 27.61
C PRO A 373 -4.71 -8.31 26.14
N THR A 374 -5.70 -8.25 25.25
CA THR A 374 -5.50 -8.27 23.81
C THR A 374 -5.73 -6.87 23.24
N LEU A 375 -4.65 -6.24 22.76
CA LEU A 375 -4.71 -5.00 22.01
C LEU A 375 -4.94 -5.33 20.54
N PHE A 376 -6.16 -5.06 20.08
CA PHE A 376 -6.45 -5.04 18.65
C PHE A 376 -6.05 -3.72 18.04
N VAL A 377 -5.08 -3.78 17.15
CA VAL A 377 -4.70 -2.66 16.30
C VAL A 377 -5.79 -2.57 15.23
N PRO A 378 -6.66 -1.54 15.28
CA PRO A 378 -7.71 -1.39 14.29
C PRO A 378 -7.11 -1.11 12.92
N THR A 379 -7.79 -1.54 11.85
CA THR A 379 -7.42 -1.17 10.46
C THR A 379 -7.33 0.35 10.28
N ALA A 380 -8.23 1.07 10.97
CA ALA A 380 -8.29 2.53 11.06
C ALA A 380 -7.86 2.97 12.46
N VAL A 381 -6.69 3.60 12.58
CA VAL A 381 -6.27 4.22 13.84
C VAL A 381 -6.59 5.71 13.72
N SER A 382 -7.73 6.15 14.28
CA SER A 382 -7.81 7.53 14.76
C SER A 382 -7.28 7.52 16.19
N MET A 383 -6.13 8.14 16.42
CA MET A 383 -5.72 8.47 17.77
C MET A 383 -5.49 9.97 17.84
N GLU A 384 -6.50 10.63 18.42
CA GLU A 384 -6.40 12.01 18.93
C GLU A 384 -5.12 12.23 19.75
#